data_AF-A0A957QE18-F1
#
_entry.id   AF-A0A957QE18-F1
#
_cell.length_a   1.000
_cell.length_b   1.000
_cell.length_c   1.000
_cell.angle_alpha   90.00
_cell.angle_beta   90.00
_cell.angle_gamma   90.00
#
_symmetry.space_group_name_H-M   'P 1'
#
loop_
_entity.id
_entity.type
_entity.pdbx_description
1 polymer ?
#
loop_
_entity_poly.entity_id
_entity_poly.type
_entity_poly.pdbx_seq_one_letter_code
_entity_poly.pdbx_strand_id
1 'polypeptide(L)' 'MTSLERPAWRYFSSDPAQRRVAQDLYATVADLPLICPHGHVDPRLFADPNFTFGSPTELLLIPDHYIFRML' A
#
# COMPACT_ATOMS: atom_id res chain seq x y z
N MET A 1 9.50 -15.12 -17.45
CA MET A 1 8.98 -14.06 -16.56
C MET A 1 7.55 -14.43 -16.21
N THR A 2 7.29 -14.84 -14.97
CA THR A 2 5.92 -15.06 -14.48
C THR A 2 5.20 -13.72 -14.41
N SER A 3 4.00 -13.64 -15.01
CA SER A 3 3.12 -12.48 -14.86
C SER A 3 2.75 -12.32 -13.39
N LEU A 4 2.86 -11.10 -12.86
CA LEU A 4 2.39 -10.79 -11.52
C LEU A 4 0.87 -10.59 -11.56
N GLU A 5 0.12 -11.66 -11.38
CA GLU A 5 -1.34 -11.57 -11.30
C GLU A 5 -1.79 -11.13 -9.89
N ARG A 6 -2.50 -10.01 -9.83
CA ARG A 6 -3.13 -9.52 -8.60
C ARG A 6 -4.64 -9.46 -8.81
N PRO A 7 -5.41 -10.45 -8.34
CA PRO A 7 -6.85 -10.45 -8.53
C PRO A 7 -7.49 -9.26 -7.81
N ALA A 8 -8.56 -8.71 -8.39
CA ALA A 8 -9.33 -7.63 -7.78
C ALA A 8 -9.93 -8.02 -6.41
N TRP A 9 -10.13 -9.32 -6.17
CA TRP A 9 -10.65 -9.89 -4.94
C TRP A 9 -9.58 -10.36 -3.95
N ARG A 10 -8.31 -9.94 -4.12
CA ARG A 10 -7.24 -10.24 -3.16
C ARG A 10 -7.70 -9.92 -1.72
N TYR A 11 -7.34 -10.80 -0.79
CA TYR A 11 -7.71 -10.73 0.63
C TYR A 11 -9.20 -10.92 0.97
N PHE A 12 -10.08 -11.18 -0.02
CA PHE A 12 -11.46 -11.60 0.26
C PHE A 12 -11.56 -13.11 0.44
N SER A 13 -12.69 -13.56 1.03
CA SER A 13 -12.98 -14.98 1.22
C SER A 13 -12.95 -15.77 -0.11
N SER A 14 -12.52 -17.02 -0.03
CA SER A 14 -12.59 -17.94 -1.17
C SER A 14 -14.02 -18.37 -1.49
N ASP A 15 -14.94 -18.32 -0.50
CA ASP A 15 -16.36 -18.58 -0.69
C ASP A 15 -17.02 -17.52 -1.61
N PRO A 16 -17.69 -17.91 -2.70
CA PRO A 16 -18.25 -16.96 -3.67
C PRO A 16 -19.30 -16.00 -3.09
N ALA A 17 -20.14 -16.48 -2.17
CA ALA A 17 -21.21 -15.66 -1.60
C ALA A 17 -20.62 -14.59 -0.67
N GLN A 18 -19.68 -14.97 0.20
CA GLN A 18 -18.96 -14.02 1.06
C GLN A 18 -18.12 -13.03 0.25
N ARG A 19 -17.44 -13.50 -0.80
CA ARG A 19 -16.63 -12.64 -1.68
C ARG A 19 -17.48 -11.56 -2.35
N ARG A 20 -18.69 -11.92 -2.80
CA ARG A 20 -19.61 -10.96 -3.42
C ARG A 20 -19.98 -9.84 -2.44
N VAL A 21 -20.34 -10.20 -1.21
CA VAL A 21 -20.65 -9.22 -0.16
C VAL A 21 -19.43 -8.34 0.14
N ALA A 22 -18.23 -8.91 0.24
CA ALA A 22 -17.00 -8.14 0.46
C ALA A 22 -16.70 -7.16 -0.68
N GLN A 23 -16.93 -7.57 -1.93
CA GLN A 23 -16.78 -6.71 -3.11
C GLN A 23 -17.76 -5.54 -3.09
N ASP A 24 -19.04 -5.81 -2.82
CA ASP A 24 -20.08 -4.78 -2.77
C ASP A 24 -19.79 -3.77 -1.65
N LEU A 25 -19.37 -4.23 -0.46
CA LEU A 25 -18.95 -3.36 0.64
C LEU A 25 -17.70 -2.53 0.29
N TYR A 26 -16.65 -3.17 -0.24
CA TYR A 26 -15.41 -2.49 -0.61
C TYR A 26 -15.66 -1.41 -1.67
N ALA A 27 -16.52 -1.67 -2.66
CA ALA A 27 -16.86 -0.69 -3.70
C ALA A 27 -17.47 0.61 -3.12
N THR A 28 -18.11 0.56 -1.95
CA THR A 28 -18.65 1.77 -1.30
C THR A 28 -17.59 2.64 -0.61
N VAL A 29 -16.41 2.08 -0.32
CA VAL A 29 -15.38 2.76 0.49
C VAL A 29 -14.03 2.91 -0.20
N ALA A 30 -13.80 2.21 -1.31
CA ALA A 30 -12.49 2.14 -1.97
C ALA A 30 -11.92 3.51 -2.38
N ASP A 31 -12.79 4.43 -2.77
CA ASP A 31 -12.43 5.77 -3.26
C ASP A 31 -12.57 6.86 -2.19
N LEU A 32 -12.84 6.50 -0.93
CA LEU A 32 -12.87 7.46 0.16
C LEU A 32 -11.46 8.00 0.45
N PRO A 33 -11.32 9.28 0.85
CA PRO A 33 -10.04 9.83 1.24
C PRO A 33 -9.39 9.03 2.38
N LEU A 34 -8.08 8.81 2.28
CA LEU A 34 -7.30 8.23 3.36
C LEU A 34 -7.13 9.26 4.48
N ILE A 35 -7.63 8.94 5.66
CA ILE A 35 -7.38 9.70 6.89
C ILE A 35 -6.26 8.99 7.64
N CYS A 36 -5.06 9.56 7.63
CA CYS A 36 -3.86 9.02 8.27
C CYS A 36 -3.48 9.89 9.49
N PRO A 37 -4.16 9.74 10.65
CA PRO A 37 -3.98 10.66 11.79
C PRO A 37 -2.65 10.49 12.53
N HIS A 38 -1.90 9.44 12.22
CA HIS A 38 -0.60 9.15 12.80
C HIS A 38 0.33 8.54 11.74
N GLY A 39 1.59 8.99 11.70
CA GLY A 39 2.58 8.52 10.75
C GLY A 39 3.95 9.19 10.96
N HIS A 40 4.96 8.67 10.27
CA HIS A 40 6.35 9.11 10.38
C HIS A 40 6.97 9.45 9.02
N VAL A 41 6.15 9.92 8.06
CA VAL A 41 6.66 10.41 6.77
C VAL A 41 7.47 11.67 7.01
N ASP A 42 8.66 11.76 6.41
CA ASP A 42 9.51 12.95 6.52
C ASP A 42 8.81 14.17 5.91
N PRO A 43 8.56 15.25 6.68
CA PRO A 43 7.84 16.43 6.19
C PRO A 43 8.59 17.17 5.07
N ARG A 44 9.92 16.98 4.93
CA ARG A 44 10.68 17.57 3.83
C ARG A 44 10.17 17.14 2.46
N LEU A 45 9.60 15.93 2.38
CA LEU A 45 8.93 15.42 1.18
C LEU A 45 7.90 16.42 0.62
N PHE A 46 7.21 17.15 1.49
CA PHE A 46 6.14 18.08 1.10
C PHE A 46 6.59 19.55 1.07
N ALA A 47 7.67 19.89 1.76
CA ALA A 47 8.11 21.27 1.96
C ALA A 47 9.28 21.70 1.05
N ASP A 48 10.14 20.76 0.64
CA ASP A 48 11.30 21.07 -0.21
C ASP A 48 10.98 20.82 -1.70
N PRO A 49 10.98 21.86 -2.55
CA PRO A 49 10.68 21.72 -3.97
C PRO A 49 11.70 20.87 -4.75
N ASN A 50 12.88 20.61 -4.19
CA ASN A 50 13.93 19.82 -4.82
C ASN A 50 14.05 18.41 -4.21
N PHE A 51 13.14 18.01 -3.32
CA PHE A 51 13.19 16.69 -2.70
C PHE A 51 13.03 15.59 -3.75
N THR A 52 13.84 14.52 -3.64
CA THR A 52 13.72 13.33 -4.49
C THR A 52 13.75 12.07 -3.63
N PHE A 53 13.14 10.99 -4.11
CA PHE A 53 13.12 9.70 -3.39
C PHE A 53 14.46 8.92 -3.48
N GLY A 54 15.41 9.37 -4.29
CA GLY A 54 16.64 8.63 -4.55
C GLY A 54 16.41 7.31 -5.32
N SER A 55 17.20 6.31 -4.99
CA SER A 55 17.15 4.95 -5.54
C SER A 55 16.04 4.09 -4.90
N PRO A 56 15.63 2.98 -5.54
CA PRO A 56 14.68 2.04 -4.94
C PRO A 56 15.12 1.50 -3.57
N THR A 57 16.43 1.34 -3.35
CA THR A 57 16.98 0.89 -2.07
C THR A 57 16.79 1.96 -0.98
N GLU A 58 16.99 3.24 -1.31
CA GLU A 58 16.79 4.37 -0.38
C GLU A 58 15.31 4.60 -0.05
N LEU A 59 14.40 4.28 -0.97
CA LEU A 59 12.96 4.41 -0.73
C LEU A 59 12.33 3.18 -0.07
N LEU A 60 12.63 1.97 -0.55
CA LEU A 60 11.88 0.76 -0.20
C LEU A 60 12.60 -0.14 0.80
N LEU A 61 13.93 -0.15 0.86
CA LEU A 61 14.69 -1.10 1.69
C LEU A 61 15.24 -0.45 2.97
N ILE A 62 16.07 0.58 2.82
CA ILE A 62 16.78 1.22 3.93
C ILE A 62 15.83 1.73 5.04
N PRO A 63 14.71 2.43 4.73
CA PRO A 63 13.85 2.98 5.79
C PRO A 63 12.89 1.95 6.39
N ASP A 64 12.68 0.80 5.74
CA ASP A 64 11.74 -0.22 6.19
C ASP A 64 12.44 -1.31 7.02
N HIS A 65 12.37 -1.14 8.33
CA HIS A 65 12.95 -2.09 9.27
C HIS A 65 12.24 -3.46 9.26
N TYR A 66 11.01 -3.59 8.75
CA TYR A 66 10.38 -4.91 8.59
C TYR A 66 11.09 -5.71 7.50
N ILE A 67 11.46 -5.08 6.39
CA ILE A 67 12.19 -5.75 5.32
C ILE A 67 13.62 -6.05 5.79
N PHE A 68 14.31 -5.06 6.37
CA PHE A 68 15.71 -5.22 6.77
C PHE A 68 15.90 -6.28 7.88
N ARG A 69 14.94 -6.45 8.79
CA ARG A 69 15.01 -7.47 9.86
C ARG A 69 14.86 -8.91 9.38
N MET A 70 14.30 -9.11 8.20
CA MET A 70 14.04 -10.46 7.65
C MET A 70 15.20 -10.98 6.78
N LEU A 71 16.23 -10.16 6.58
CA LEU A 71 17.45 -10.48 5.81
C LEU A 71 18.56 -11.05 6.68
#